data_AF-A0AAP6WQ60-F1
#
_entry.id   AF-A0AAP6WQ60-F1
#
_cell.length_a   1.000
_cell.length_b   1.000
_cell.length_c   1.000
_cell.angle_alpha   90.00
_cell.angle_beta   90.00
_cell.angle_gamma   90.00
#
_symmetry.space_group_name_H-M   'P 1'
#
loop_
_entity.id
_entity.type
_entity.pdbx_description
1 polymer ?
#
loop_
_entity_poly.entity_id
_entity_poly.type
_entity_poly.pdbx_seq_one_letter_code
_entity_poly.pdbx_strand_id
1 'polypeptide(L)'
;MKKKSFFASLLTLGIAVLVSSDIAFAGSNTPDQVEYKFHLPTTGSKYTDPANKCTKADIAQNYCSYLGWKGSGINSWVVYGDSQLTKTVNYNSTGMVYMKYFSGYGSSYWGYDLKMQIKTDGSTWHPCDVKGYFNPAS
;
A
#
# COMPACT_ATOMS: atom_id res chain seq x y z
N MET A 1 -38.66 61.07 -29.97
CA MET A 1 -37.24 60.97 -29.57
C MET A 1 -37.13 60.88 -28.04
N LYS A 2 -36.62 59.74 -27.54
CA LYS A 2 -35.97 59.43 -26.23
C LYS A 2 -36.55 59.98 -24.91
N LYS A 3 -36.84 59.06 -23.96
CA LYS A 3 -36.42 59.05 -22.52
C LYS A 3 -36.91 57.74 -21.85
N LYS A 4 -36.03 56.74 -21.61
CA LYS A 4 -35.31 56.35 -20.36
C LYS A 4 -36.21 55.60 -19.34
N SER A 5 -36.07 54.26 -19.24
CA SER A 5 -35.28 53.47 -18.24
C SER A 5 -36.04 53.31 -16.91
N PHE A 6 -36.33 52.12 -16.38
CA PHE A 6 -35.40 51.20 -15.71
C PHE A 6 -36.13 49.85 -15.48
N PHE A 7 -35.59 48.73 -15.93
CA PHE A 7 -36.03 47.40 -15.47
C PHE A 7 -35.00 46.84 -14.50
N ALA A 8 -35.51 46.32 -13.39
CA ALA A 8 -34.77 45.95 -12.20
C ALA A 8 -33.75 44.81 -12.43
N SER A 9 -32.64 44.96 -11.71
CA SER A 9 -31.53 44.01 -11.59
C SER A 9 -32.00 42.64 -11.09
N LEU A 10 -31.90 41.60 -11.94
CA LEU A 10 -31.90 40.22 -11.45
C LEU A 10 -30.46 39.87 -11.06
N LEU A 11 -30.20 39.90 -9.76
CA LEU A 11 -28.98 39.38 -9.16
C LEU A 11 -28.99 37.85 -9.31
N THR A 12 -28.32 37.34 -10.34
CA THR A 12 -28.15 35.90 -10.58
C THR A 12 -27.12 35.38 -9.57
N LEU A 13 -27.57 34.65 -8.54
CA LEU A 13 -26.69 33.81 -7.71
C LEU A 13 -26.30 32.58 -8.55
N GLY A 14 -25.22 32.69 -9.31
CA GLY A 14 -24.55 31.55 -9.90
C GLY A 14 -23.81 30.77 -8.81
N ILE A 15 -24.47 29.75 -8.24
CA ILE A 15 -23.76 28.75 -7.43
C ILE A 15 -23.00 27.86 -8.42
N ALA A 16 -21.76 28.25 -8.71
CA ALA A 16 -20.80 27.36 -9.35
C ALA A 16 -20.41 26.30 -8.32
N VAL A 17 -21.14 25.19 -8.29
CA VAL A 17 -20.65 23.97 -7.64
C VAL A 17 -19.51 23.46 -8.52
N LEU A 18 -18.29 23.91 -8.23
CA LEU A 18 -17.08 23.22 -8.65
C LEU A 18 -17.07 21.89 -7.91
N VAL A 19 -17.74 20.89 -8.50
CA VAL A 19 -17.48 19.50 -8.15
C VAL A 19 -16.06 19.27 -8.66
N SER A 20 -15.07 19.50 -7.79
CA SER A 20 -13.74 18.94 -7.94
C SER A 20 -13.95 17.44 -7.98
N SER A 21 -14.06 16.92 -9.20
CA SER A 21 -13.92 15.51 -9.46
C SER A 21 -12.48 15.22 -9.05
N ASP A 22 -12.31 14.70 -7.84
CA ASP A 22 -11.15 13.89 -7.53
C ASP A 22 -11.26 12.70 -8.47
N ILE A 23 -10.70 12.88 -9.67
CA ILE A 23 -10.38 11.78 -10.56
C ILE A 23 -9.29 11.05 -9.80
N ALA A 24 -9.72 10.15 -8.90
CA ALA A 24 -8.85 9.17 -8.28
C ALA A 24 -8.27 8.38 -9.45
N PHE A 25 -7.08 8.78 -9.89
CA PHE A 25 -6.23 7.97 -10.71
C PHE A 25 -5.93 6.76 -9.85
N ALA A 26 -6.75 5.71 -9.98
CA ALA A 26 -6.38 4.38 -9.55
C ALA A 26 -5.13 4.05 -10.36
N GLY A 27 -3.96 4.31 -9.77
CA GLY A 27 -2.68 3.88 -10.32
C GLY A 27 -2.85 2.41 -10.66
N SER A 28 -2.62 2.04 -11.92
CA SER A 28 -2.76 0.67 -12.36
C SER A 28 -1.69 -0.16 -11.66
N ASN A 29 -2.01 -0.64 -10.46
CA ASN A 29 -1.28 -1.73 -9.86
C ASN A 29 -1.39 -2.87 -10.86
N THR A 30 -0.28 -3.22 -11.50
CA THR A 30 -0.17 -4.51 -12.16
C THR A 30 -0.60 -5.57 -11.13
N PRO A 31 -1.41 -6.57 -11.49
CA PRO A 31 -1.93 -7.55 -10.52
C PRO A 31 -0.83 -8.23 -9.68
N ASP A 32 0.41 -8.17 -10.15
CA ASP A 32 1.61 -8.74 -9.55
C ASP A 32 2.25 -7.85 -8.46
N GLN A 33 1.70 -6.66 -8.19
CA GLN A 33 2.16 -5.78 -7.11
C GLN A 33 1.00 -5.06 -6.43
N VAL A 34 1.16 -4.78 -5.13
CA VAL A 34 0.19 -3.98 -4.37
C VAL A 34 0.89 -2.91 -3.57
N GLU A 35 0.38 -1.69 -3.63
CA GLU A 35 0.81 -0.62 -2.74
C GLU A 35 0.20 -0.80 -1.35
N TYR A 36 0.90 -0.35 -0.33
CA TYR A 36 0.39 -0.29 1.03
C TYR A 36 0.75 1.00 1.74
N LYS A 37 -0.14 1.44 2.63
CA LYS A 37 0.04 2.56 3.54
C LYS A 37 -0.61 2.19 4.87
N PHE A 38 0.22 1.88 5.87
CA PHE A 38 -0.26 1.41 7.17
C PHE A 38 0.19 2.33 8.29
N HIS A 39 -0.71 2.51 9.26
CA HIS A 39 -0.38 2.89 10.62
C HIS A 39 -0.24 1.60 11.43
N LEU A 40 1.00 1.17 11.70
CA LEU A 40 1.25 -0.04 12.47
C LEU A 40 1.18 0.28 13.97
N PRO A 41 0.38 -0.46 14.76
CA PRO A 41 0.41 -0.34 16.21
C PRO A 41 1.75 -0.87 16.76
N THR A 42 2.11 -0.50 17.98
CA THR A 42 3.28 -1.07 18.70
C THR A 42 3.19 -2.60 18.78
N THR A 43 1.98 -3.13 18.97
CA THR A 43 1.68 -4.57 18.99
C THR A 43 0.57 -4.91 18.01
N GLY A 44 0.79 -5.95 17.20
CA GLY A 44 -0.17 -6.42 16.20
C GLY A 44 0.48 -6.49 14.82
N SER A 45 -0.31 -6.79 13.80
CA SER A 45 0.14 -6.84 12.41
C SER A 45 -0.93 -6.30 11.47
N LYS A 46 -0.51 -5.89 10.27
CA LYS A 46 -1.39 -5.60 9.14
C LYS A 46 -1.06 -6.56 7.99
N TYR A 47 -2.00 -6.69 7.08
CA TYR A 47 -1.83 -7.44 5.84
C TYR A 47 -2.02 -6.49 4.67
N THR A 48 -1.23 -6.67 3.61
CA THR A 48 -1.51 -6.05 2.32
C THR A 48 -2.78 -6.60 1.71
N ASP A 49 -3.27 -5.89 0.70
CA ASP A 49 -4.17 -6.49 -0.27
C ASP A 49 -3.49 -7.69 -0.97
N PRO A 50 -4.28 -8.62 -1.53
CA PRO A 50 -3.71 -9.75 -2.27
C PRO A 50 -2.99 -9.28 -3.55
N ALA A 51 -1.81 -9.83 -3.79
CA ALA A 51 -1.03 -9.66 -5.02
C ALA A 51 -0.85 -11.02 -5.70
N ASN A 52 -0.97 -11.07 -7.02
CA ASN A 52 -0.83 -12.33 -7.76
C ASN A 52 0.63 -12.76 -7.86
N LYS A 53 0.92 -14.02 -7.51
CA LYS A 53 2.23 -14.62 -7.74
C LYS A 53 2.35 -15.15 -9.17
N CYS A 54 2.71 -14.28 -10.11
CA CYS A 54 2.75 -14.64 -11.53
C CYS A 54 3.99 -15.47 -11.96
N THR A 55 5.01 -15.60 -11.10
CA THR A 55 6.23 -16.38 -11.38
C THR A 55 6.47 -17.49 -10.35
N LYS A 56 7.25 -18.51 -10.75
CA LYS A 56 7.72 -19.59 -9.87
C LYS A 56 8.94 -19.22 -9.02
N ALA A 57 9.34 -17.95 -9.01
CA ALA A 57 10.54 -17.50 -8.33
C ALA A 57 10.45 -17.72 -6.81
N ASP A 58 11.60 -18.02 -6.18
CA ASP A 58 11.72 -18.27 -4.74
C ASP A 58 11.98 -16.99 -3.93
N ILE A 59 11.76 -15.82 -4.53
CA ILE A 59 11.92 -14.52 -3.90
C ILE A 59 10.62 -13.71 -4.03
N ALA A 60 10.25 -13.03 -2.96
CA ALA A 60 9.29 -11.93 -2.97
C ALA A 60 10.00 -10.64 -2.57
N GLN A 61 9.49 -9.51 -3.05
CA GLN A 61 10.01 -8.18 -2.77
C GLN A 61 9.04 -7.38 -1.92
N ASN A 62 9.59 -6.63 -0.98
CA ASN A 62 8.92 -5.54 -0.30
C ASN A 62 9.78 -4.29 -0.45
N TYR A 63 9.26 -3.25 -1.08
CA TYR A 63 9.92 -1.97 -1.17
C TYR A 63 9.29 -1.00 -0.17
N CYS A 64 10.05 -0.59 0.84
CA CYS A 64 9.62 0.43 1.79
C CYS A 64 10.04 1.82 1.28
N SER A 65 9.06 2.62 0.86
CA SER A 65 9.27 4.01 0.40
C SER A 65 9.25 5.02 1.55
N TYR A 66 8.62 4.66 2.67
CA TYR A 66 8.54 5.51 3.86
C TYR A 66 8.48 4.66 5.12
N LEU A 67 9.31 5.03 6.10
CA LEU A 67 9.34 4.48 7.44
C LEU A 67 9.24 5.64 8.44
N GLY A 68 8.14 5.71 9.16
CA GLY A 68 7.90 6.68 10.21
C GLY A 68 8.80 6.39 11.39
N TRP A 69 9.36 7.45 11.98
CA TRP A 69 10.26 7.39 13.14
C TRP A 69 11.59 6.66 12.86
N LYS A 70 12.68 7.42 12.96
CA LYS A 70 14.03 6.87 12.77
C LYS A 70 14.34 5.84 13.85
N GLY A 71 14.81 4.67 13.45
CA GLY A 71 15.21 3.59 14.36
C GLY A 71 14.13 2.56 14.66
N SER A 72 12.90 2.72 14.17
CA SER A 72 11.90 1.65 14.19
C SER A 72 12.35 0.49 13.30
N GLY A 73 12.21 -0.73 13.79
CA GLY A 73 12.38 -1.95 13.02
C GLY A 73 11.05 -2.58 12.67
N ILE A 74 10.96 -3.11 11.45
CA ILE A 74 9.75 -3.68 10.86
C ILE A 74 10.06 -5.11 10.43
N ASN A 75 9.16 -6.02 10.78
CA ASN A 75 9.18 -7.40 10.31
C ASN A 75 8.14 -7.61 9.21
N SER A 76 8.51 -8.28 8.13
CA SER A 76 7.59 -8.68 7.06
C SER A 76 7.81 -10.11 6.58
N TRP A 77 6.74 -10.77 6.15
CA TRP A 77 6.77 -12.09 5.51
C TRP A 77 5.55 -12.30 4.62
N VAL A 78 5.64 -13.22 3.68
CA VAL A 78 4.52 -13.60 2.80
C VAL A 78 3.66 -14.64 3.48
N VAL A 79 2.34 -14.55 3.30
CA VAL A 79 1.34 -15.47 3.82
C VAL A 79 0.33 -15.91 2.76
N TYR A 80 -0.25 -17.08 2.99
CA TYR A 80 -1.48 -17.56 2.33
C TYR A 80 -2.40 -18.17 3.40
N GLY A 81 -3.57 -17.57 3.61
CA GLY A 81 -4.36 -17.82 4.82
C GLY A 81 -3.53 -17.52 6.08
N ASP A 82 -3.47 -18.47 7.01
CA ASP A 82 -2.64 -18.37 8.22
C ASP A 82 -1.22 -18.94 8.05
N SER A 83 -0.88 -19.46 6.87
CA SER A 83 0.42 -20.09 6.62
C SER A 83 1.46 -19.06 6.19
N GLN A 84 2.55 -18.95 6.94
CA GLN A 84 3.73 -18.19 6.55
C GLN A 84 4.52 -18.94 5.47
N LEU A 85 4.79 -18.26 4.36
CA LEU A 85 5.42 -18.87 3.17
C LEU A 85 6.89 -18.52 2.99
N THR A 86 7.37 -17.46 3.65
CA THR A 86 8.76 -17.01 3.60
C THR A 86 9.33 -16.93 5.01
N LYS A 87 10.66 -16.89 5.13
CA LYS A 87 11.27 -16.41 6.37
C LYS A 87 10.83 -14.97 6.65
N THR A 88 10.73 -14.62 7.93
CA THR A 88 10.55 -13.22 8.34
C THR A 88 11.82 -12.45 8.05
N VAL A 89 11.68 -11.30 7.39
CA VAL A 89 12.77 -10.34 7.17
C VAL A 89 12.53 -9.12 8.06
N ASN A 90 13.62 -8.54 8.54
CA ASN A 90 13.60 -7.32 9.34
C ASN A 90 14.28 -6.18 8.58
N TYR A 91 13.76 -4.96 8.72
CA TYR A 91 14.37 -3.75 8.18
C TYR A 91 14.06 -2.52 9.05
N ASN A 92 14.95 -1.54 9.02
CA ASN A 92 14.85 -0.31 9.82
C ASN A 92 15.16 0.97 9.03
N SER A 93 15.18 0.86 7.70
CA SER A 93 15.34 1.95 6.77
C SER A 93 14.43 1.75 5.56
N THR A 94 14.26 2.79 4.76
CA THR A 94 13.64 2.67 3.44
C THR A 94 14.54 1.84 2.50
N GLY A 95 13.95 1.29 1.45
CA GLY A 95 14.64 0.48 0.46
C GLY A 95 13.95 -0.85 0.15
N MET A 96 14.60 -1.64 -0.71
CA MET A 96 14.13 -2.96 -1.11
C MET A 96 14.58 -4.02 -0.10
N VAL A 97 13.65 -4.90 0.30
CA VAL A 97 13.96 -6.08 1.09
C VAL A 97 13.39 -7.33 0.41
N TYR A 98 14.14 -8.42 0.49
CA TYR A 98 13.85 -9.66 -0.23
C TYR A 98 13.45 -10.76 0.75
N MET A 99 12.24 -11.30 0.59
CA MET A 99 11.69 -12.39 1.38
C MET A 99 11.87 -13.70 0.62
N LYS A 100 12.73 -14.60 1.12
CA LYS A 100 12.95 -15.91 0.50
C LYS A 100 11.85 -16.89 0.90
N TYR A 101 11.20 -17.50 -0.09
CA TYR A 101 10.22 -18.57 0.14
C TYR A 101 10.88 -19.79 0.79
N PHE A 102 10.11 -20.52 1.61
CA PHE A 102 10.53 -21.84 2.04
C PHE A 102 10.68 -22.78 0.84
N SER A 103 11.49 -23.82 1.00
CA SER A 103 11.85 -24.72 -0.10
C SER A 103 10.59 -25.25 -0.81
N GLY A 104 10.49 -25.01 -2.12
CA GLY A 104 9.38 -25.44 -2.97
C GLY A 104 8.18 -24.47 -2.99
N TYR A 105 8.03 -23.57 -2.02
CA TYR A 105 6.84 -22.71 -1.93
C TYR A 105 6.77 -21.66 -3.04
N GLY A 106 7.91 -21.19 -3.56
CA GLY A 106 7.91 -20.28 -4.72
C GLY A 106 7.18 -20.91 -5.92
N SER A 107 7.42 -22.20 -6.18
CA SER A 107 6.73 -22.92 -7.25
C SER A 107 5.31 -23.37 -6.86
N SER A 108 5.09 -23.84 -5.64
CA SER A 108 3.79 -24.38 -5.19
C SER A 108 2.67 -23.35 -5.15
N TYR A 109 3.01 -22.08 -4.95
CA TYR A 109 2.05 -20.98 -4.88
C TYR A 109 2.05 -20.10 -6.14
N TRP A 110 2.60 -20.60 -7.25
CA TRP A 110 2.49 -19.91 -8.55
C TRP A 110 1.02 -19.83 -8.99
N GLY A 111 0.58 -18.64 -9.39
CA GLY A 111 -0.80 -18.32 -9.77
C GLY A 111 -1.73 -17.98 -8.60
N TYR A 112 -1.25 -18.06 -7.35
CA TYR A 112 -2.05 -17.74 -6.17
C TYR A 112 -1.95 -16.25 -5.82
N ASP A 113 -3.03 -15.72 -5.24
CA ASP A 113 -3.02 -14.41 -4.63
C ASP A 113 -2.48 -14.49 -3.21
N LEU A 114 -1.35 -13.83 -2.97
CA LEU A 114 -0.62 -13.87 -1.71
C LEU A 114 -0.69 -12.50 -1.03
N LYS A 115 -0.56 -12.48 0.29
CA LYS A 115 -0.47 -11.24 1.07
C LYS A 115 0.88 -11.15 1.74
N MET A 116 1.32 -9.94 2.01
CA MET A 116 2.41 -9.71 2.96
C MET A 116 1.81 -9.34 4.32
N GLN A 117 2.24 -10.03 5.36
CA GLN A 117 2.02 -9.62 6.73
C GLN A 117 3.18 -8.74 7.20
N ILE A 118 2.86 -7.65 7.88
CA ILE A 118 3.82 -6.64 8.31
C ILE A 118 3.51 -6.16 9.73
N LYS A 119 4.55 -6.00 10.56
CA LYS A 119 4.42 -5.52 11.94
C LYS A 119 5.68 -4.80 12.41
N THR A 120 5.53 -3.98 13.45
CA THR A 120 6.65 -3.50 14.26
C THR A 120 7.42 -4.69 14.86
N ASP A 121 8.74 -4.57 14.94
CA ASP A 121 9.57 -5.54 15.62
C ASP A 121 9.62 -5.33 17.14
N GLY A 122 10.30 -6.23 17.85
CA GLY A 122 10.39 -6.16 19.32
C GLY A 122 11.25 -5.00 19.85
N SER A 123 11.97 -4.28 18.98
CA SER A 123 12.75 -3.09 19.37
C SER A 123 11.96 -1.79 19.23
N THR A 124 10.77 -1.85 18.61
CA THR A 124 9.94 -0.69 18.31
C THR A 124 8.82 -0.55 19.34
N TRP A 125 8.95 0.45 20.21
CA TRP A 125 8.07 0.65 21.37
C TRP A 125 6.96 1.68 21.13
N HIS A 126 6.70 2.05 19.88
CA HIS A 126 5.70 3.04 19.50
C HIS A 126 5.05 2.67 18.16
N PRO A 127 3.87 3.23 17.84
CA PRO A 127 3.27 3.07 16.51
C PRO A 127 4.16 3.66 15.41
N CYS A 128 4.12 3.06 14.22
CA CYS A 128 4.97 3.43 13.11
C CYS A 128 4.17 3.45 11.80
N ASP A 129 4.24 4.57 11.08
CA ASP A 129 3.65 4.67 9.75
C ASP A 129 4.61 4.09 8.70
N VAL A 130 4.12 3.20 7.85
CA VAL A 130 4.92 2.59 6.78
C VAL A 130 4.20 2.68 5.44
N LYS A 131 4.96 2.91 4.38
CA LYS A 131 4.46 2.91 3.00
C LYS A 131 5.41 2.18 2.08
N GLY A 132 4.87 1.60 1.02
CA GLY A 132 5.65 0.80 0.10
C GLY A 132 4.79 0.05 -0.90
N TYR A 133 5.42 -0.92 -1.56
CA TYR A 133 4.72 -1.93 -2.35
C TYR A 133 5.27 -3.33 -2.07
N PHE A 134 4.41 -4.31 -2.27
CA PHE A 134 4.71 -5.72 -2.16
C PHE A 134 4.57 -6.38 -3.54
N ASN A 135 5.54 -7.22 -3.91
CA ASN A 135 5.52 -8.05 -5.11
C ASN A 135 5.91 -9.51 -4.77
N PRO A 136 4.99 -10.49 -4.86
CA PRO A 136 5.26 -11.90 -4.58
C PRO A 136 5.99 -12.67 -5.70
N ALA A 137 6.20 -12.05 -6.86
CA ALA A 137 6.59 -12.69 -8.11
C ALA A 137 7.98 -12.25 -8.63
N SER A 138 8.86 -11.85 -7.72
CA SER A 138 10.17 -11.24 -8.04
C SER A 138 11.29 -12.21 -8.35
#